data_AF-A0A357QNC8-F1
#
_entry.id   AF-A0A357QNC8-F1
#
_cell.length_a   1.000
_cell.length_b   1.000
_cell.length_c   1.000
_cell.angle_alpha   90.00
_cell.angle_beta   90.00
_cell.angle_gamma   90.00
#
_symmetry.space_group_name_H-M   'P 1'
#
loop_
_entity.id
_entity.type
_entity.pdbx_description
1 polymer ?
#
loop_
_entity_poly.entity_id
_entity_poly.type
_entity_poly.pdbx_seq_one_letter_code
_entity_poly.pdbx_strand_id
1 'polypeptide(L)'
;MVEMFPEVPEEIKYYPPKPEVVERTADSKDSVARSIVSLVLFIAIFYFFFDVEIKFIFIVVAALIIHELGHFMAMEKFGYRNLKIFFVPLLGAYVSGEKKDISQKQKLLVLMAGPIPGIIFGFGFIAAYYFTEHDNFAMMASVFLYLNAFNLIPVTPLDGGHIIETLFFSSNRLFQLIFIFISTVALIFVSFYFELYVLLFVSFLLGGKVLNQFLVYRVRRILIKKGFNLDIEYEEMTDEQYWTMRDVIIRKAKVFKSITPGNYTIDVREPVILSLIRGMIGKRNEAKLGFWGKFLFFAVWLIFLLVPAAFIYISTFYEI
;
A
#
# COMPACT_ATOMS: atom_id res chain seq x y z
N MET A 1 49.99 -38.21 34.02
CA MET A 1 48.65 -37.80 34.48
C MET A 1 48.35 -36.51 33.74
N VAL A 2 47.52 -36.58 32.70
CA VAL A 2 47.15 -35.39 31.88
C VAL A 2 46.00 -34.71 32.61
N GLU A 3 46.21 -33.49 33.10
CA GLU A 3 45.14 -32.67 33.67
C GLU A 3 44.11 -32.37 32.57
N MET A 4 42.94 -33.00 32.68
CA MET A 4 41.76 -32.58 31.94
C MET A 4 41.23 -31.30 32.58
N PHE A 5 41.51 -30.16 31.96
CA PHE A 5 40.77 -28.93 32.26
C PHE A 5 39.29 -29.18 31.97
N PRO A 6 38.37 -28.89 32.89
CA PRO A 6 36.94 -28.98 32.60
C PRO A 6 36.62 -28.01 31.45
N GLU A 7 35.87 -28.50 30.46
CA GLU A 7 35.33 -27.66 29.40
C GLU A 7 34.59 -26.48 30.05
N VAL A 8 34.99 -25.26 29.71
CA VAL A 8 34.31 -24.04 30.15
C VAL A 8 32.86 -24.13 29.63
N PRO A 9 31.83 -24.12 30.50
CA PRO A 9 30.45 -24.17 30.04
C PRO A 9 30.19 -23.00 29.09
N GLU A 10 29.56 -23.26 27.94
CA GLU A 10 29.11 -22.20 27.04
C GLU A 10 28.33 -21.14 27.86
N GLU A 11 28.81 -19.90 27.81
CA GLU A 11 28.23 -18.77 28.53
C GLU A 11 26.76 -18.62 28.13
N ILE A 12 25.83 -19.02 29.01
CA ILE A 12 24.38 -18.98 28.74
C ILE A 12 23.99 -17.52 28.53
N LYS A 13 23.84 -17.10 27.28
CA LYS A 13 23.39 -15.74 26.94
C LYS A 13 21.95 -15.58 27.41
N TYR A 14 21.77 -14.78 28.45
CA TYR A 14 20.45 -14.40 28.93
C TYR A 14 19.85 -13.32 28.00
N TYR A 15 18.68 -13.63 27.46
CA TYR A 15 17.88 -12.69 26.68
C TYR A 15 16.70 -12.23 27.53
N PRO A 16 16.49 -10.91 27.71
CA PRO A 16 15.32 -10.42 28.41
C PRO A 16 14.04 -10.65 27.59
N PRO A 17 12.85 -10.61 28.20
CA PRO A 17 11.60 -10.79 27.49
C PRO A 17 11.46 -9.83 26.30
N LYS A 18 11.02 -10.35 25.16
CA LYS A 18 10.69 -9.52 23.99
C LYS A 18 9.58 -8.51 24.35
N PRO A 19 9.58 -7.29 23.79
CA PRO A 19 8.59 -6.28 24.12
C PRO A 19 7.16 -6.73 23.85
N GLU A 20 6.25 -6.43 24.79
CA GLU A 20 4.82 -6.67 24.57
C GLU A 20 4.25 -5.73 23.51
N VAL A 21 3.30 -6.28 22.75
CA VAL A 21 2.64 -5.54 21.68
C VAL A 21 1.47 -4.80 22.29
N VAL A 22 1.62 -3.49 22.44
CA VAL A 22 0.47 -2.63 22.72
C VAL A 22 -0.23 -2.31 21.40
N GLU A 23 -1.27 -3.07 21.05
CA GLU A 23 -2.18 -2.68 19.98
C GLU A 23 -2.93 -1.42 20.42
N ARG A 24 -2.55 -0.27 19.87
CA ARG A 24 -3.34 0.96 20.04
C ARG A 24 -4.60 0.83 19.19
N THR A 25 -5.70 0.39 19.80
CA THR A 25 -7.03 0.53 19.21
C THR A 25 -7.37 2.03 19.19
N ALA A 26 -7.08 2.69 18.07
CA ALA A 26 -7.52 4.07 17.89
C ALA A 26 -9.05 4.11 17.90
N ASP A 27 -9.63 4.87 18.84
CA ASP A 27 -11.07 5.04 19.00
C ASP A 27 -11.74 5.44 17.68
N SER A 28 -12.88 4.80 17.40
CA SER A 28 -13.64 4.95 16.16
C SER A 28 -14.10 6.40 15.94
N LYS A 29 -14.48 7.11 17.01
CA LYS A 29 -14.93 8.52 16.95
C LYS A 29 -13.81 9.46 16.51
N ASP A 30 -12.60 9.26 17.03
CA ASP A 30 -11.44 10.06 16.67
C ASP A 30 -10.99 9.84 15.22
N SER A 31 -11.21 8.64 14.66
CA SER A 31 -10.91 8.40 13.24
C SER A 31 -11.87 9.12 12.30
N VAL A 32 -13.17 9.12 12.60
CA VAL A 32 -14.17 9.80 11.76
C VAL A 32 -13.95 11.31 11.74
N ALA A 33 -13.73 11.91 12.92
CA ALA A 33 -13.45 13.35 13.02
C ALA A 33 -12.21 13.75 12.21
N ARG A 34 -11.13 12.96 12.29
CA ARG A 34 -9.91 13.21 11.50
C ARG A 34 -10.14 13.10 9.99
N SER A 35 -10.93 12.12 9.55
CA SER A 35 -11.26 11.95 8.13
C SER A 35 -12.14 13.08 7.59
N ILE A 36 -13.08 13.61 8.40
CA ILE A 36 -13.87 14.78 8.03
C ILE A 36 -12.97 16.02 7.93
N VAL A 37 -12.11 16.25 8.93
CA VAL A 37 -11.18 17.38 8.90
C VAL A 37 -10.26 17.32 7.69
N SER A 38 -9.74 16.14 7.35
CA SER A 38 -8.87 16.01 6.17
C SER A 38 -9.61 16.13 4.85
N LEU A 39 -10.88 15.71 4.76
CA LEU A 39 -11.73 15.98 3.60
C LEU A 39 -12.02 17.47 3.42
N VAL A 40 -12.34 18.19 4.50
CA VAL A 40 -12.56 19.64 4.47
C VAL A 40 -11.28 20.36 4.03
N LEU A 41 -10.12 19.94 4.56
CA LEU A 41 -8.83 20.50 4.18
C LEU A 41 -8.50 20.20 2.71
N PHE A 42 -8.81 19.00 2.22
CA PHE A 42 -8.68 18.65 0.80
C PHE A 42 -9.50 19.62 -0.06
N ILE A 43 -10.80 19.80 0.24
CA ILE A 43 -11.68 20.71 -0.51
C ILE A 43 -11.15 22.15 -0.46
N ALA A 44 -10.76 22.64 0.71
CA ALA A 44 -10.23 23.99 0.88
C ALA A 44 -8.94 24.20 0.08
N ILE A 45 -8.00 23.25 0.10
CA ILE A 45 -6.77 23.38 -0.68
C ILE A 45 -7.07 23.40 -2.18
N PHE A 46 -7.92 22.50 -2.68
CA PHE A 46 -8.28 22.49 -4.09
C PHE A 46 -8.98 23.79 -4.54
N TYR A 47 -9.90 24.31 -3.71
CA TYR A 47 -10.61 25.54 -4.02
C TYR A 47 -9.70 26.78 -4.00
N PHE A 48 -8.86 26.94 -2.97
CA PHE A 48 -8.04 28.15 -2.80
C PHE A 48 -6.72 28.13 -3.57
N PHE A 49 -6.14 26.96 -3.87
CA PHE A 49 -4.82 26.87 -4.51
C PHE A 49 -4.86 26.50 -5.99
N PHE A 50 -5.95 25.91 -6.49
CA PHE A 50 -6.04 25.44 -7.88
C PHE A 50 -7.10 26.17 -8.71
N ASP A 51 -7.78 27.17 -8.15
CA ASP A 51 -8.81 27.98 -8.81
C ASP A 51 -9.87 27.14 -9.57
N VAL A 52 -10.23 26.01 -8.96
CA VAL A 52 -11.14 25.03 -9.57
C VAL A 52 -12.57 25.32 -9.15
N GLU A 53 -13.51 25.21 -10.09
CA GLU A 53 -14.94 25.32 -9.80
C GLU A 53 -15.37 24.37 -8.68
N ILE A 54 -16.12 24.90 -7.71
CA ILE A 54 -16.57 24.12 -6.55
C ILE A 54 -17.36 22.86 -6.95
N LYS A 55 -18.13 22.96 -8.04
CA LYS A 55 -18.89 21.84 -8.61
C LYS A 55 -17.97 20.71 -9.09
N PHE A 56 -16.88 21.03 -9.76
CA PHE A 56 -15.90 20.03 -10.19
C PHE A 56 -15.27 19.34 -8.97
N ILE A 57 -14.93 20.09 -7.91
CA ILE A 57 -14.40 19.54 -6.67
C ILE A 57 -15.38 18.53 -6.06
N PHE A 58 -16.68 18.86 -6.00
CA PHE A 58 -17.70 17.93 -5.50
C PHE A 58 -17.82 16.66 -6.34
N ILE A 59 -17.69 16.76 -7.67
CA ILE A 59 -17.70 15.60 -8.57
C ILE A 59 -16.47 14.71 -8.33
N VAL A 60 -15.28 15.31 -8.17
CA VAL A 60 -14.04 14.57 -7.84
C VAL A 60 -14.19 13.86 -6.49
N VAL A 61 -14.70 14.55 -5.48
CA VAL A 61 -14.95 13.95 -4.15
C VAL A 61 -15.96 12.81 -4.24
N ALA A 62 -17.04 12.96 -5.01
CA ALA A 62 -18.02 11.89 -5.21
C ALA A 62 -17.40 10.66 -5.91
N ALA A 63 -16.57 10.87 -6.93
CA ALA A 63 -15.85 9.82 -7.62
C ALA A 63 -14.87 9.09 -6.67
N LEU A 64 -14.11 9.83 -5.85
CA LEU A 64 -13.23 9.26 -4.82
C LEU A 64 -14.02 8.44 -3.79
N ILE A 65 -15.14 8.96 -3.29
CA ILE A 65 -15.98 8.24 -2.31
C ILE A 65 -16.50 6.94 -2.89
N ILE A 66 -17.01 6.95 -4.13
CA ILE A 66 -17.51 5.73 -4.78
C ILE A 66 -16.38 4.72 -4.99
N HIS A 67 -15.20 5.20 -5.38
CA HIS A 67 -14.00 4.37 -5.50
C HIS A 67 -13.62 3.71 -4.16
N GLU A 68 -13.43 4.49 -3.10
CA GLU A 68 -13.07 3.94 -1.80
C GLU A 68 -14.17 3.05 -1.19
N LEU A 69 -15.44 3.39 -1.41
CA LEU A 69 -16.55 2.56 -0.95
C LEU A 69 -16.53 1.18 -1.62
N GLY A 70 -16.11 1.11 -2.87
CA GLY A 70 -15.87 -0.15 -3.57
C GLY A 70 -14.84 -1.03 -2.86
N HIS A 71 -13.68 -0.47 -2.50
CA HIS A 71 -12.69 -1.18 -1.67
C HIS A 71 -13.26 -1.58 -0.31
N PHE A 72 -13.93 -0.65 0.38
CA PHE A 72 -14.53 -0.87 1.70
C PHE A 72 -15.49 -2.05 1.69
N MET A 73 -16.46 -2.05 0.77
CA MET A 73 -17.48 -3.10 0.65
C MET A 73 -16.84 -4.46 0.32
N ALA A 74 -15.81 -4.49 -0.52
CA ALA A 74 -15.09 -5.72 -0.83
C ALA A 74 -14.29 -6.25 0.38
N MET A 75 -13.61 -5.36 1.12
CA MET A 75 -12.90 -5.72 2.34
C MET A 75 -13.85 -6.23 3.42
N GLU A 76 -14.97 -5.55 3.64
CA GLU A 76 -16.01 -5.97 4.58
C GLU A 76 -16.56 -7.36 4.21
N LYS A 77 -16.91 -7.57 2.93
CA LYS A 77 -17.38 -8.86 2.42
C LYS A 77 -16.37 -9.99 2.61
N PHE A 78 -15.07 -9.69 2.55
CA PHE A 78 -14.02 -10.68 2.79
C PHE A 78 -13.61 -10.81 4.25
N GLY A 79 -14.30 -10.15 5.18
CA GLY A 79 -14.09 -10.32 6.63
C GLY A 79 -12.84 -9.61 7.15
N TYR A 80 -12.45 -8.49 6.53
CA TYR A 80 -11.48 -7.59 7.15
C TYR A 80 -12.06 -6.96 8.41
N ARG A 81 -11.19 -6.71 9.39
CA ARG A 81 -11.53 -6.04 10.65
C ARG A 81 -10.89 -4.65 10.69
N ASN A 82 -11.35 -3.82 11.63
CA ASN A 82 -10.80 -2.49 11.87
C ASN A 82 -10.83 -1.59 10.61
N LEU A 83 -11.90 -1.70 9.81
CA LEU A 83 -12.05 -0.94 8.57
C LEU A 83 -12.17 0.56 8.84
N LYS A 84 -11.32 1.35 8.17
CA LYS A 84 -11.26 2.81 8.32
C LYS A 84 -11.00 3.45 6.97
N ILE A 85 -11.70 4.54 6.68
CA ILE A 85 -11.47 5.38 5.50
C ILE A 85 -10.72 6.62 5.96
N PHE A 86 -9.62 6.94 5.30
CA PHE A 86 -8.81 8.13 5.57
C PHE A 86 -8.75 9.00 4.33
N PHE A 87 -8.99 10.30 4.50
CA PHE A 87 -8.68 11.29 3.47
C PHE A 87 -7.30 11.87 3.75
N VAL A 88 -6.46 11.94 2.73
CA VAL A 88 -5.14 12.54 2.77
C VAL A 88 -5.15 13.73 1.82
N PRO A 89 -5.00 14.97 2.33
CA PRO A 89 -4.99 16.15 1.49
C PRO A 89 -4.00 16.00 0.34
N LEU A 90 -4.40 16.44 -0.87
CA LEU A 90 -3.65 16.36 -2.12
C LEU A 90 -3.37 14.95 -2.68
N LEU A 91 -3.52 13.89 -1.88
CA LEU A 91 -3.22 12.52 -2.29
C LEU A 91 -4.47 11.70 -2.61
N GLY A 92 -5.61 12.03 -2.00
CA GLY A 92 -6.88 11.34 -2.23
C GLY A 92 -7.42 10.72 -0.94
N ALA A 93 -8.07 9.57 -1.06
CA ALA A 93 -8.54 8.78 0.06
C ALA A 93 -7.95 7.38 0.00
N TYR A 94 -8.01 6.64 1.10
CA TYR A 94 -7.70 5.21 1.10
C TYR A 94 -8.46 4.48 2.22
N VAL A 95 -8.81 3.22 1.96
CA VAL A 95 -9.34 2.30 2.98
C VAL A 95 -8.23 1.46 3.61
N SER A 96 -8.23 1.39 4.94
CA SER A 96 -7.37 0.51 5.73
C SER A 96 -8.22 -0.56 6.41
N GLY A 97 -7.68 -1.77 6.53
CA GLY A 97 -8.28 -2.88 7.26
C GLY A 97 -7.28 -4.00 7.49
N GLU A 98 -7.56 -4.84 8.47
CA GLU A 98 -6.68 -5.92 8.88
C GLU A 98 -7.34 -7.28 8.66
N LYS A 99 -6.61 -8.19 8.02
CA LYS A 99 -6.99 -9.58 7.85
C LYS A 99 -5.75 -10.46 7.87
N LYS A 100 -5.75 -11.51 8.70
CA LYS A 100 -4.61 -12.43 8.84
C LYS A 100 -4.39 -13.25 7.58
N ASP A 101 -5.40 -14.02 7.17
CA ASP A 101 -5.31 -14.89 6.00
C ASP A 101 -6.10 -14.32 4.83
N ILE A 102 -5.37 -13.81 3.83
CA ILE A 102 -5.98 -13.32 2.60
C ILE A 102 -5.40 -14.01 1.37
N SER A 103 -6.30 -14.61 0.59
CA SER A 103 -5.93 -15.23 -0.69
C SER A 103 -5.57 -14.18 -1.74
N GLN A 104 -4.72 -14.56 -2.70
CA GLN A 104 -4.36 -13.71 -3.83
C GLN A 104 -5.61 -13.25 -4.62
N LYS A 105 -6.61 -14.13 -4.76
CA LYS A 105 -7.90 -13.82 -5.41
C LYS A 105 -8.67 -12.72 -4.68
N GLN A 106 -8.76 -12.80 -3.35
CA GLN A 106 -9.44 -11.79 -2.55
C GLN A 106 -8.74 -10.43 -2.67
N LYS A 107 -7.40 -10.38 -2.61
CA LYS A 107 -6.64 -9.13 -2.83
C LYS A 107 -6.99 -8.48 -4.16
N LEU A 108 -6.97 -9.25 -5.25
CA LEU A 108 -7.29 -8.73 -6.59
C LEU A 108 -8.74 -8.24 -6.71
N LEU A 109 -9.69 -8.96 -6.09
CA LEU A 109 -11.08 -8.52 -6.09
C LEU A 109 -11.27 -7.22 -5.30
N VAL A 110 -10.57 -7.04 -4.16
CA VAL A 110 -10.58 -5.77 -3.42
C VAL A 110 -10.00 -4.65 -4.28
N LEU A 111 -8.84 -4.86 -4.89
CA LEU A 111 -8.17 -3.85 -5.71
C LEU A 111 -8.98 -3.43 -6.94
N MET A 112 -9.73 -4.35 -7.56
CA MET A 112 -10.61 -4.00 -8.67
C MET A 112 -11.94 -3.39 -8.23
N ALA A 113 -12.37 -3.63 -6.98
CA ALA A 113 -13.66 -3.18 -6.49
C ALA A 113 -13.75 -1.66 -6.34
N GLY A 114 -12.64 -0.95 -6.20
CA GLY A 114 -12.62 0.52 -6.23
C GLY A 114 -12.82 1.09 -7.63
N PRO A 115 -11.94 0.79 -8.61
CA PRO A 115 -12.00 1.40 -9.93
C PRO A 115 -13.18 0.96 -10.80
N ILE A 116 -13.60 -0.31 -10.73
CA ILE A 116 -14.64 -0.84 -11.62
C ILE A 116 -15.99 -0.11 -11.48
N PRO A 117 -16.57 0.05 -10.27
CA PRO A 117 -17.81 0.80 -10.11
C PRO A 117 -17.71 2.21 -10.67
N GLY A 118 -16.60 2.90 -10.41
CA GLY A 118 -16.38 4.25 -10.93
C GLY A 118 -16.36 4.30 -12.46
N ILE A 119 -15.75 3.33 -13.13
CA ILE A 119 -15.77 3.21 -14.60
C ILE A 119 -17.20 2.97 -15.11
N ILE A 120 -17.95 2.09 -14.45
CA ILE A 120 -19.36 1.81 -14.80
C ILE A 120 -20.21 3.08 -14.68
N PHE A 121 -20.07 3.83 -13.59
CA PHE A 121 -20.74 5.12 -13.43
C PHE A 121 -20.33 6.12 -14.51
N GLY A 122 -19.04 6.19 -14.85
CA GLY A 122 -18.53 7.05 -15.93
C GLY A 122 -19.23 6.78 -17.26
N PHE A 123 -19.33 5.52 -17.68
CA PHE A 123 -20.09 5.15 -18.89
C PHE A 123 -21.60 5.39 -18.75
N GLY A 124 -22.17 5.21 -17.56
CA GLY A 124 -23.56 5.57 -17.28
C GLY A 124 -23.84 7.06 -17.48
N PHE A 125 -22.92 7.93 -17.04
CA PHE A 125 -23.02 9.37 -17.26
C PHE A 125 -22.84 9.76 -18.73
N ILE A 126 -21.99 9.05 -19.49
CA ILE A 126 -21.92 9.23 -20.96
C ILE A 126 -23.29 8.94 -21.60
N ALA A 127 -23.91 7.82 -21.24
CA ALA A 127 -25.24 7.50 -21.75
C ALA A 127 -26.25 8.60 -21.37
N ALA A 128 -26.25 9.06 -20.11
CA ALA A 128 -27.12 10.14 -19.66
C ALA A 128 -26.89 11.46 -20.43
N TYR A 129 -25.64 11.80 -20.74
CA TYR A 129 -25.30 12.95 -21.57
C TYR A 129 -25.94 12.84 -22.96
N TYR A 130 -25.82 11.70 -23.65
CA TYR A 130 -26.44 11.52 -24.97
C TYR A 130 -27.98 11.59 -24.97
N PHE A 131 -28.64 11.30 -23.83
CA PHE A 131 -30.09 11.41 -23.72
C PHE A 131 -30.59 12.79 -23.31
N THR A 132 -29.75 13.60 -22.65
CA THR A 132 -30.18 14.85 -22.03
C THR A 132 -29.48 16.10 -22.57
N GLU A 133 -28.34 15.93 -23.23
CA GLU A 133 -27.45 17.00 -23.72
C GLU A 133 -27.02 17.97 -22.60
N HIS A 134 -27.03 17.52 -21.34
CA HIS A 134 -26.58 18.30 -20.20
C HIS A 134 -25.09 18.09 -19.93
N ASP A 135 -24.28 19.13 -20.13
CA ASP A 135 -22.82 19.13 -19.93
C ASP A 135 -22.36 18.65 -18.54
N ASN A 136 -23.23 18.72 -17.53
CA ASN A 136 -22.97 18.15 -16.20
C ASN A 136 -22.64 16.67 -16.26
N PHE A 137 -23.34 15.91 -17.10
CA PHE A 137 -23.11 14.47 -17.25
C PHE A 137 -21.82 14.19 -18.00
N ALA A 138 -21.46 15.00 -19.00
CA ALA A 138 -20.15 14.92 -19.66
C ALA A 138 -19.01 15.16 -18.65
N MET A 139 -19.11 16.20 -17.83
CA MET A 139 -18.13 16.48 -16.78
C MET A 139 -18.02 15.34 -15.74
N MET A 140 -19.16 14.80 -15.28
CA MET A 140 -19.17 13.64 -14.37
C MET A 140 -18.55 12.41 -15.02
N ALA A 141 -18.91 12.10 -16.26
CA ALA A 141 -18.33 11.01 -17.03
C ALA A 141 -16.81 11.12 -17.11
N SER A 142 -16.29 12.28 -17.52
CA SER A 142 -14.86 12.53 -17.62
C SER A 142 -14.17 12.28 -16.27
N VAL A 143 -14.63 12.91 -15.19
CA VAL A 143 -14.00 12.76 -13.86
C VAL A 143 -13.99 11.30 -13.41
N PHE A 144 -15.10 10.58 -13.55
CA PHE A 144 -15.18 9.18 -13.15
C PHE A 144 -14.27 8.30 -14.00
N LEU A 145 -14.24 8.47 -15.32
CA LEU A 145 -13.37 7.67 -16.20
C LEU A 145 -11.89 7.97 -15.96
N TYR A 146 -11.50 9.25 -15.94
CA TYR A 146 -10.10 9.65 -15.73
C TYR A 146 -9.58 9.15 -14.38
N LEU A 147 -10.31 9.39 -13.29
CA LEU A 147 -9.87 9.03 -11.95
C LEU A 147 -9.68 7.51 -11.80
N ASN A 148 -10.62 6.72 -12.29
CA ASN A 148 -10.58 5.27 -12.11
C ASN A 148 -9.64 4.60 -13.11
N ALA A 149 -9.54 5.10 -14.35
CA ALA A 149 -8.53 4.62 -15.31
C ALA A 149 -7.12 4.96 -14.85
N PHE A 150 -6.90 6.16 -14.29
CA PHE A 150 -5.63 6.56 -13.69
C PHE A 150 -5.23 5.59 -12.57
N ASN A 151 -6.14 5.26 -11.66
CA ASN A 151 -5.86 4.29 -10.60
C ASN A 151 -5.54 2.88 -11.12
N LEU A 152 -5.95 2.52 -12.35
CA LEU A 152 -5.60 1.23 -12.96
C LEU A 152 -4.25 1.21 -13.67
N ILE A 153 -3.52 2.34 -13.77
CA ILE A 153 -2.18 2.39 -14.36
C ILE A 153 -1.23 1.47 -13.55
N PRO A 154 -0.34 0.69 -14.21
CA PRO A 154 0.55 -0.28 -13.55
C PRO A 154 1.75 0.40 -12.88
N VAL A 155 1.51 1.31 -11.93
CA VAL A 155 2.52 2.07 -11.20
C VAL A 155 2.12 2.15 -9.72
N THR A 156 2.99 1.72 -8.82
CA THR A 156 2.75 1.87 -7.36
C THR A 156 2.85 3.36 -6.98
N PRO A 157 1.92 3.94 -6.20
CA PRO A 157 0.96 3.33 -5.28
C PRO A 157 -0.46 3.10 -5.83
N LEU A 158 -0.67 3.26 -7.13
CA LEU A 158 -2.01 3.12 -7.73
C LEU A 158 -2.47 1.65 -7.66
N ASP A 159 -3.79 1.43 -7.70
CA ASP A 159 -4.37 0.08 -7.64
C ASP A 159 -3.84 -0.84 -8.72
N GLY A 160 -3.66 -0.33 -9.94
CA GLY A 160 -3.08 -1.07 -11.06
C GLY A 160 -1.67 -1.58 -10.75
N GLY A 161 -0.85 -0.77 -10.08
CA GLY A 161 0.45 -1.19 -9.57
C GLY A 161 0.33 -2.35 -8.58
N HIS A 162 -0.59 -2.24 -7.62
CA HIS A 162 -0.87 -3.29 -6.65
C HIS A 162 -1.47 -4.57 -7.27
N ILE A 163 -2.23 -4.46 -8.35
CA ILE A 163 -2.75 -5.59 -9.13
C ILE A 163 -1.58 -6.34 -9.77
N ILE A 164 -0.66 -5.63 -10.43
CA ILE A 164 0.54 -6.23 -11.05
C ILE A 164 1.44 -6.88 -10.00
N GLU A 165 1.73 -6.18 -8.89
CA GLU A 165 2.50 -6.74 -7.77
C GLU A 165 1.86 -8.02 -7.24
N THR A 166 0.54 -8.01 -7.05
CA THR A 166 -0.21 -9.15 -6.52
C THR A 166 -0.17 -10.32 -7.50
N LEU A 167 -0.39 -10.11 -8.80
CA LEU A 167 -0.42 -11.15 -9.82
C LEU A 167 0.95 -11.83 -10.01
N PHE A 168 2.00 -11.03 -10.15
CA PHE A 168 3.29 -11.50 -10.68
C PHE A 168 4.43 -11.49 -9.67
N PHE A 169 4.42 -10.58 -8.69
CA PHE A 169 5.59 -10.34 -7.83
C PHE A 169 5.38 -10.76 -6.37
N SER A 170 4.18 -11.21 -5.98
CA SER A 170 3.84 -11.61 -4.60
C SER A 170 4.80 -12.63 -3.97
N SER A 171 5.43 -13.49 -4.78
CA SER A 171 6.40 -14.49 -4.30
C SER A 171 7.84 -13.96 -4.20
N ASN A 172 8.22 -12.90 -4.93
CA ASN A 172 9.60 -12.47 -5.06
C ASN A 172 9.77 -10.98 -4.67
N ARG A 173 10.31 -10.77 -3.47
CA ARG A 173 10.58 -9.42 -2.93
C ARG A 173 11.55 -8.60 -3.78
N LEU A 174 12.47 -9.23 -4.51
CA LEU A 174 13.37 -8.50 -5.40
C LEU A 174 12.59 -7.85 -6.55
N PHE A 175 11.64 -8.58 -7.15
CA PHE A 175 10.78 -8.03 -8.20
C PHE A 175 9.86 -6.94 -7.68
N GLN A 176 9.31 -7.09 -6.47
CA GLN A 176 8.54 -6.01 -5.83
C GLN A 176 9.39 -4.74 -5.64
N LEU A 177 10.61 -4.88 -5.14
CA LEU A 177 11.52 -3.74 -4.95
C LEU A 177 11.88 -3.07 -6.27
N ILE A 178 12.21 -3.84 -7.32
CA ILE A 178 12.51 -3.33 -8.65
C ILE A 178 11.29 -2.59 -9.22
N PHE A 179 10.10 -3.17 -9.09
CA PHE A 179 8.87 -2.57 -9.60
C PHE A 179 8.53 -1.23 -8.92
N ILE A 180 8.65 -1.15 -7.59
CA ILE A 180 8.43 0.11 -6.86
C ILE A 180 9.51 1.14 -7.22
N PHE A 181 10.76 0.72 -7.42
CA PHE A 181 11.82 1.62 -7.87
C PHE A 181 11.51 2.19 -9.27
N ILE A 182 11.15 1.34 -10.24
CA ILE A 182 10.75 1.78 -11.58
C ILE A 182 9.54 2.69 -11.52
N SER A 183 8.52 2.34 -10.73
CA SER A 183 7.33 3.16 -10.49
C SER A 183 7.72 4.55 -9.96
N THR A 184 8.63 4.61 -8.99
CA THR A 184 9.12 5.86 -8.39
C THR A 184 9.82 6.72 -9.44
N VAL A 185 10.71 6.14 -10.26
CA VAL A 185 11.41 6.87 -11.33
C VAL A 185 10.43 7.37 -12.39
N ALA A 186 9.45 6.56 -12.78
CA ALA A 186 8.43 6.95 -13.74
C ALA A 186 7.59 8.12 -13.23
N LEU A 187 7.16 8.09 -11.97
CA LEU A 187 6.41 9.21 -11.36
C LEU A 187 7.25 10.48 -11.24
N ILE A 188 8.53 10.38 -10.91
CA ILE A 188 9.45 11.53 -10.92
C ILE A 188 9.52 12.14 -12.33
N PHE A 189 9.70 11.30 -13.35
CA PHE A 189 9.77 11.77 -14.73
C PHE A 189 8.48 12.46 -15.17
N VAL A 190 7.33 11.85 -14.93
CA VAL A 190 6.00 12.42 -15.23
C VAL A 190 5.80 13.73 -14.47
N SER A 191 6.18 13.77 -13.19
CA SER A 191 6.06 14.95 -12.36
C SER A 191 6.84 16.14 -12.90
N PHE A 192 8.10 15.94 -13.33
CA PHE A 192 8.89 17.01 -13.93
C PHE A 192 8.40 17.39 -15.33
N TYR A 193 7.99 16.41 -16.14
CA TYR A 193 7.56 16.66 -17.52
C TYR A 193 6.27 17.49 -17.59
N PHE A 194 5.32 17.24 -16.68
CA PHE A 194 4.03 17.94 -16.63
C PHE A 194 3.96 19.01 -15.53
N GLU A 195 5.07 19.32 -14.86
CA GLU A 195 5.13 20.27 -13.73
C GLU A 195 4.14 19.96 -12.59
N LEU A 196 3.83 18.68 -12.38
CA LEU A 196 2.89 18.21 -11.36
C LEU A 196 3.59 18.05 -10.01
N TYR A 197 3.70 19.14 -9.25
CA TYR A 197 4.38 19.15 -7.93
C TYR A 197 3.75 18.19 -6.90
N VAL A 198 2.43 17.96 -6.97
CA VAL A 198 1.76 16.96 -6.12
C VAL A 198 2.32 15.56 -6.35
N LEU A 199 2.61 15.21 -7.61
CA LEU A 199 3.19 13.92 -7.96
C LEU A 199 4.65 13.80 -7.53
N LEU A 200 5.39 14.92 -7.44
CA LEU A 200 6.74 14.95 -6.89
C LEU A 200 6.73 14.57 -5.41
N PHE A 201 5.75 15.09 -4.67
CA PHE A 201 5.56 14.74 -3.26
C PHE A 201 5.23 13.25 -3.08
N VAL A 202 4.32 12.69 -3.89
CA VAL A 202 4.05 11.24 -3.93
C VAL A 202 5.33 10.44 -4.17
N SER A 203 6.11 10.86 -5.17
CA SER A 203 7.35 10.19 -5.56
C SER A 203 8.40 10.21 -4.45
N PHE A 204 8.50 11.30 -3.70
CA PHE A 204 9.36 11.39 -2.52
C PHE A 204 8.97 10.38 -1.44
N LEU A 205 7.67 10.24 -1.14
CA LEU A 205 7.17 9.25 -0.18
C LEU A 205 7.48 7.81 -0.63
N LEU A 206 7.33 7.51 -1.93
CA LEU A 206 7.72 6.22 -2.49
C LEU A 206 9.23 5.97 -2.42
N GLY A 207 10.06 7.00 -2.64
CA GLY A 207 11.51 6.89 -2.45
C GLY A 207 11.88 6.40 -1.05
N GLY A 208 11.22 6.94 -0.01
CA GLY A 208 11.34 6.43 1.36
C GLY A 208 10.92 4.96 1.50
N LYS A 209 9.81 4.56 0.85
CA LYS A 209 9.33 3.17 0.82
C LYS A 209 10.33 2.23 0.13
N VAL A 210 10.97 2.63 -0.96
CA VAL A 210 12.03 1.87 -1.65
C VAL A 210 13.20 1.63 -0.70
N LEU A 211 13.67 2.67 -0.01
CA LEU A 211 14.78 2.56 0.95
C LEU A 211 14.45 1.59 2.10
N ASN A 212 13.23 1.68 2.64
CA ASN A 212 12.76 0.79 3.69
C ASN A 212 12.68 -0.67 3.20
N GLN A 213 12.03 -0.92 2.05
CA GLN A 213 11.94 -2.27 1.49
C GLN A 213 13.31 -2.85 1.14
N PHE A 214 14.24 -2.02 0.68
CA PHE A 214 15.60 -2.47 0.41
C PHE A 214 16.35 -2.87 1.69
N LEU A 215 16.19 -2.12 2.78
CA LEU A 215 16.71 -2.50 4.09
C LEU A 215 16.13 -3.85 4.53
N VAL A 216 14.80 -4.00 4.47
CA VAL A 216 14.08 -5.23 4.81
C VAL A 216 14.58 -6.41 3.97
N TYR A 217 14.73 -6.24 2.65
CA TYR A 217 15.26 -7.26 1.76
C TYR A 217 16.66 -7.72 2.17
N ARG A 218 17.58 -6.77 2.45
CA ARG A 218 18.95 -7.10 2.88
C ARG A 218 18.98 -7.82 4.22
N VAL A 219 18.21 -7.35 5.20
CA VAL A 219 18.14 -7.95 6.54
C VAL A 219 17.59 -9.38 6.44
N ARG A 220 16.47 -9.58 5.72
CA ARG A 220 15.91 -10.93 5.51
C ARG A 220 16.89 -11.89 4.86
N ARG A 221 17.64 -11.45 3.85
CA ARG A 221 18.67 -12.28 3.20
C ARG A 221 19.75 -12.73 4.17
N ILE A 222 20.13 -11.88 5.13
CA ILE A 222 21.11 -12.23 6.17
C ILE A 222 20.51 -13.21 7.18
N LEU A 223 19.29 -12.96 7.63
CA LEU A 223 18.60 -13.83 8.60
C LEU A 223 18.39 -15.24 8.04
N ILE A 224 17.93 -15.36 6.79
CA ILE A 224 17.77 -16.67 6.13
C ILE A 224 19.12 -17.38 5.99
N LYS A 225 20.20 -16.67 5.64
CA LYS A 225 21.56 -17.24 5.58
C LYS A 225 22.06 -17.72 6.95
N LYS A 226 21.57 -17.13 8.03
CA LYS A 226 21.84 -17.54 9.41
C LYS A 226 20.92 -18.68 9.89
N GLY A 227 20.03 -19.20 9.05
CA GLY A 227 19.12 -20.29 9.40
C GLY A 227 17.83 -19.85 10.12
N PHE A 228 17.50 -18.56 10.16
CA PHE A 228 16.26 -18.10 10.78
C PHE A 228 15.04 -18.53 9.98
N ASN A 229 14.08 -19.18 10.64
CA ASN A 229 12.74 -19.35 10.11
C ASN A 229 11.96 -18.04 10.27
N LEU A 230 11.49 -17.49 9.14
CA LEU A 230 10.74 -16.24 9.12
C LEU A 230 9.23 -16.47 8.91
N ASP A 231 8.80 -17.72 8.73
CA ASP A 231 7.40 -18.11 8.55
C ASP A 231 6.79 -18.53 9.90
N ILE A 232 6.95 -17.64 10.89
CA ILE A 232 6.44 -17.76 12.26
C ILE A 232 5.63 -16.52 12.62
N GLU A 233 4.69 -16.66 13.54
CA GLU A 233 4.00 -15.52 14.14
C GLU A 233 4.86 -14.84 15.21
N TYR A 234 4.56 -13.57 15.52
CA TYR A 234 5.33 -12.84 16.54
C TYR A 234 5.24 -13.52 17.90
N GLU A 235 4.07 -14.06 18.24
CA GLU A 235 3.80 -14.74 19.50
C GLU A 235 4.65 -16.00 19.65
N GLU A 236 4.88 -16.72 18.56
CA GLU A 236 5.69 -17.95 18.49
C GLU A 236 7.21 -17.70 18.57
N MET A 237 7.64 -16.45 18.40
CA MET A 237 9.05 -16.05 18.39
C MET A 237 9.68 -16.14 19.79
N THR A 238 10.89 -16.69 19.90
CA THR A 238 11.63 -16.67 21.19
C THR A 238 12.27 -15.31 21.45
N ASP A 239 12.60 -15.02 22.71
CA ASP A 239 13.30 -13.79 23.10
C ASP A 239 14.66 -13.68 22.39
N GLU A 240 15.41 -14.78 22.33
CA GLU A 240 16.67 -14.87 21.58
C GLU A 240 16.50 -14.50 20.10
N GLN A 241 15.46 -15.04 19.46
CA GLN A 241 15.17 -14.73 18.07
C GLN A 241 14.90 -13.23 17.89
N TYR A 242 14.13 -12.63 18.80
CA TYR A 242 13.79 -11.21 18.77
C TYR A 242 15.06 -10.35 18.85
N TRP A 243 15.85 -10.53 19.90
CA TRP A 243 17.05 -9.73 20.13
C TRP A 243 18.10 -9.94 19.03
N THR A 244 18.20 -11.15 18.48
CA THR A 244 19.10 -11.41 17.35
C THR A 244 18.64 -10.71 16.07
N MET A 245 17.33 -10.71 15.77
CA MET A 245 16.80 -9.98 14.63
C MET A 245 16.99 -8.47 14.79
N ARG A 246 16.74 -7.95 15.99
CA ARG A 246 17.01 -6.56 16.35
C ARG A 246 18.46 -6.17 16.11
N ASP A 247 19.42 -6.97 16.59
CA ASP A 247 20.85 -6.70 16.39
C ASP A 247 21.23 -6.64 14.90
N VAL A 248 20.66 -7.52 14.07
CA VAL A 248 20.90 -7.49 12.62
C VAL A 248 20.32 -6.20 12.00
N ILE A 249 19.12 -5.77 12.42
CA ILE A 249 18.50 -4.54 11.94
C ILE A 249 19.36 -3.32 12.31
N ILE A 250 19.74 -3.21 13.59
CA ILE A 250 20.49 -2.07 14.13
C ILE A 250 21.85 -1.92 13.44
N ARG A 251 22.54 -3.03 13.16
CA ARG A 251 23.82 -3.00 12.43
C ARG A 251 23.70 -2.53 10.98
N LYS A 252 22.52 -2.58 10.38
CA LYS A 252 22.30 -2.25 8.96
C LYS A 252 21.60 -0.92 8.75
N ALA A 253 20.72 -0.51 9.65
CA ALA A 253 19.97 0.72 9.53
C ALA A 253 20.74 1.89 10.13
N LYS A 254 21.10 2.89 9.30
CA LYS A 254 21.81 4.10 9.75
C LYS A 254 21.09 4.82 10.90
N VAL A 255 19.75 4.78 10.90
CA VAL A 255 18.89 5.41 11.92
C VAL A 255 19.11 4.85 13.33
N PHE A 256 19.60 3.62 13.45
CA PHE A 256 19.83 2.97 14.74
C PHE A 256 21.30 2.90 15.16
N LYS A 257 22.20 3.63 14.48
CA LYS A 257 23.66 3.59 14.76
C LYS A 257 24.01 3.92 16.22
N SER A 258 23.16 4.66 16.93
CA SER A 258 23.34 4.98 18.35
C SER A 258 22.97 3.84 19.31
N ILE A 259 22.32 2.78 18.84
CA ILE A 259 22.02 1.60 19.66
C ILE A 259 23.18 0.62 19.52
N THR A 260 23.79 0.25 20.65
CA THR A 260 24.88 -0.72 20.69
C THR A 260 24.32 -2.13 20.49
N PRO A 261 24.76 -2.89 19.47
CA PRO A 261 24.35 -4.28 19.29
C PRO A 261 24.78 -5.13 20.50
N GLY A 262 23.92 -6.06 20.92
CA GLY A 262 24.14 -6.86 22.14
C GLY A 262 23.73 -6.16 23.44
N ASN A 263 23.31 -4.88 23.39
CA ASN A 263 22.63 -4.25 24.51
C ASN A 263 21.11 -4.55 24.44
N TYR A 264 20.64 -5.41 25.34
CA TYR A 264 19.25 -5.89 25.39
C TYR A 264 18.34 -5.03 26.25
N THR A 265 18.51 -3.71 26.19
CA THR A 265 17.57 -2.73 26.77
C THR A 265 16.62 -2.19 25.72
N ILE A 266 15.37 -1.94 26.11
CA ILE A 266 14.35 -1.34 25.25
C ILE A 266 14.75 0.12 24.95
N ASP A 267 14.88 0.46 23.67
CA ASP A 267 15.16 1.83 23.20
C ASP A 267 13.84 2.57 22.93
N VAL A 268 13.86 3.91 22.95
CA VAL A 268 12.68 4.73 22.58
C VAL A 268 12.16 4.41 21.17
N ARG A 269 13.03 3.95 20.27
CA ARG A 269 12.71 3.58 18.89
C ARG A 269 12.33 2.12 18.71
N GLU A 270 12.23 1.34 19.79
CA GLU A 270 11.83 -0.07 19.73
C GLU A 270 10.51 -0.31 18.97
N PRO A 271 9.48 0.56 19.04
CA PRO A 271 8.27 0.40 18.23
C PRO A 271 8.52 0.36 16.71
N VAL A 272 9.54 1.09 16.23
CA VAL A 272 9.94 1.08 14.81
C VAL A 272 10.66 -0.22 14.47
N ILE A 273 11.47 -0.75 15.39
CA ILE A 273 12.14 -2.05 15.21
C ILE A 273 11.10 -3.17 15.18
N LEU A 274 10.12 -3.13 16.08
CA LEU A 274 9.01 -4.08 16.14
C LEU A 274 8.19 -4.09 14.84
N SER A 275 7.88 -2.93 14.26
CA SER A 275 7.16 -2.86 12.99
C SER A 275 7.97 -3.44 11.83
N LEU A 276 9.29 -3.23 11.80
CA LEU A 276 10.19 -3.85 10.81
C LEU A 276 10.27 -5.37 10.98
N ILE A 277 10.37 -5.87 12.23
CA ILE A 277 10.38 -7.30 12.52
C ILE A 277 9.06 -7.93 12.08
N ARG A 278 7.92 -7.33 12.43
CA ARG A 278 6.58 -7.80 12.02
C ARG A 278 6.43 -7.85 10.50
N GLY A 279 6.88 -6.82 9.78
CA GLY A 279 6.91 -6.84 8.31
C GLY A 279 7.85 -7.91 7.71
N MET A 280 8.76 -8.46 8.51
CA MET A 280 9.70 -9.51 8.16
C MET A 280 9.30 -10.90 8.62
N ILE A 281 8.24 -11.08 9.40
CA ILE A 281 7.75 -12.40 9.83
C ILE A 281 6.29 -12.59 9.38
N GLY A 282 5.68 -13.73 9.71
CA GLY A 282 4.28 -14.03 9.41
C GLY A 282 4.11 -15.25 8.51
N LYS A 283 3.16 -16.12 8.85
CA LYS A 283 2.85 -17.32 8.08
C LYS A 283 2.26 -16.92 6.72
N ARG A 284 2.96 -17.27 5.64
CA ARG A 284 2.50 -17.04 4.27
C ARG A 284 1.51 -18.13 3.84
N ASN A 285 0.36 -18.22 4.49
CA ASN A 285 -0.77 -19.06 4.04
C ASN A 285 -1.64 -18.35 3.00
N GLU A 286 -1.01 -17.69 2.02
CA GLU A 286 -1.73 -17.05 0.93
C GLU A 286 -2.05 -18.08 -0.15
N ALA A 287 -3.31 -18.49 -0.26
CA ALA A 287 -3.76 -19.31 -1.38
C ALA A 287 -3.48 -18.57 -2.71
N LYS A 288 -2.59 -19.14 -3.51
CA LYS A 288 -2.14 -18.57 -4.79
C LYS A 288 -3.12 -18.91 -5.90
N LEU A 289 -3.31 -17.97 -6.82
CA LEU A 289 -4.00 -18.20 -8.07
C LEU A 289 -3.14 -19.05 -9.01
N GLY A 290 -3.76 -20.05 -9.63
CA GLY A 290 -3.18 -20.76 -10.75
C GLY A 290 -3.02 -19.87 -11.99
N PHE A 291 -2.27 -20.36 -12.98
CA PHE A 291 -1.95 -19.62 -14.20
C PHE A 291 -3.18 -19.00 -14.89
N TRP A 292 -4.21 -19.81 -15.15
CA TRP A 292 -5.45 -19.34 -15.80
C TRP A 292 -6.19 -18.28 -15.00
N GLY A 293 -6.19 -18.41 -13.68
CA GLY A 293 -6.75 -17.38 -12.82
C GLY A 293 -5.99 -16.05 -12.97
N LYS A 294 -4.66 -16.08 -12.96
CA LYS A 294 -3.84 -14.88 -13.17
C LYS A 294 -4.09 -14.26 -14.56
N PHE A 295 -4.16 -15.08 -15.60
CA PHE A 295 -4.44 -14.62 -16.96
C PHE A 295 -5.80 -13.93 -17.05
N LEU A 296 -6.85 -14.53 -16.47
CA LEU A 296 -8.18 -13.95 -16.45
C LEU A 296 -8.21 -12.59 -15.74
N PHE A 297 -7.65 -12.49 -14.53
CA PHE A 297 -7.59 -11.22 -13.80
C PHE A 297 -6.77 -10.17 -14.56
N PHE A 298 -5.66 -10.55 -15.19
CA PHE A 298 -4.87 -9.65 -16.01
C PHE A 298 -5.65 -9.15 -17.23
N ALA A 299 -6.37 -10.02 -17.93
CA ALA A 299 -7.19 -9.65 -19.08
C ALA A 299 -8.33 -8.70 -18.67
N VAL A 300 -9.02 -8.97 -17.57
CA VAL A 300 -10.07 -8.11 -17.03
C VAL A 300 -9.50 -6.74 -16.66
N TRP A 301 -8.39 -6.70 -15.92
CA TRP A 301 -7.70 -5.46 -15.58
C TRP A 301 -7.32 -4.66 -16.83
N LEU A 302 -6.78 -5.32 -17.84
CA LEU A 302 -6.37 -4.67 -19.09
C LEU A 302 -7.58 -4.07 -19.84
N ILE A 303 -8.71 -4.76 -19.86
CA ILE A 303 -9.96 -4.24 -20.46
C ILE A 303 -10.41 -2.97 -19.74
N PHE A 304 -10.49 -3.00 -18.40
CA PHE A 304 -10.91 -1.85 -17.61
C PHE A 304 -9.92 -0.67 -17.66
N LEU A 305 -8.65 -0.92 -17.96
CA LEU A 305 -7.67 0.13 -18.20
C LEU A 305 -7.81 0.71 -19.62
N LEU A 306 -7.87 -0.15 -20.64
CA LEU A 306 -7.78 0.27 -22.05
C LEU A 306 -9.10 0.82 -22.59
N VAL A 307 -10.25 0.29 -22.20
CA VAL A 307 -11.55 0.74 -22.75
C VAL A 307 -11.84 2.21 -22.39
N PRO A 308 -11.74 2.64 -21.12
CA PRO A 308 -11.85 4.06 -20.79
C PRO A 308 -10.78 4.92 -21.46
N ALA A 309 -9.53 4.46 -21.50
CA ALA A 309 -8.43 5.21 -22.11
C ALA A 309 -8.63 5.41 -23.61
N ALA A 310 -9.08 4.38 -24.32
CA ALA A 310 -9.42 4.47 -25.74
C ALA A 310 -10.61 5.40 -25.96
N PHE A 311 -11.65 5.32 -25.13
CA PHE A 311 -12.79 6.23 -25.20
C PHE A 311 -12.35 7.68 -25.02
N ILE A 312 -11.58 7.98 -23.97
CA ILE A 312 -11.01 9.30 -23.68
C ILE A 312 -10.18 9.83 -24.86
N TYR A 313 -9.32 8.99 -25.42
CA TYR A 313 -8.47 9.38 -26.55
C TYR A 313 -9.31 9.71 -27.79
N ILE A 314 -10.30 8.87 -28.11
CA ILE A 314 -11.20 9.07 -29.24
C ILE A 314 -12.05 10.33 -29.03
N SER A 315 -12.65 10.53 -27.86
CA SER A 315 -13.48 11.71 -27.60
C SER A 315 -12.68 13.00 -27.73
N THR A 316 -11.43 13.01 -27.23
CA THR A 316 -10.53 14.17 -27.35
C THR A 316 -10.10 14.43 -28.80
N PHE A 317 -9.82 13.37 -29.57
CA PHE A 317 -9.35 13.49 -30.96
C PHE A 317 -10.47 13.91 -31.93
N TYR A 318 -11.70 13.47 -31.67
CA TYR A 318 -12.85 13.72 -32.54
C TYR A 318 -13.78 14.84 -32.04
N GLU A 319 -13.45 15.51 -30.92
CA GLU A 319 -14.29 16.54 -30.27
C GLU A 319 -15.74 16.06 -30.01
N ILE A 320 -15.88 14.79 -29.58
CA ILE A 320 -17.19 14.13 -29.30
C ILE A 320 -17.54 14.22 -27.82
#